data_AF-A0A402AC69-F1
#
_entry.id   AF-A0A402AC69-F1
#
_cell.length_a   1.000
_cell.length_b   1.000
_cell.length_c   1.000
_cell.angle_alpha   90.00
_cell.angle_beta   90.00
_cell.angle_gamma   90.00
#
_symmetry.space_group_name_H-M   'P 1'
#
loop_
_entity.id
_entity.type
_entity.pdbx_description
1 polymer ?
#
loop_
_entity_poly.entity_id
_entity_poly.type
_entity_poly.pdbx_seq_one_letter_code
_entity_poly.pdbx_strand_id
1 'polypeptide(L)' 'MLWRPAFNVLEEGRTLLLVNAQHIKAVPGRKTDVKDSEWLADLLRHGLLRPSFIPPPPSGSYGI' A
#
# COMPACT_ATOMS: atom_id res chain seq x y z
N MET A 1 -5.11 -7.25 10.54
CA MET A 1 -5.06 -7.48 9.08
C MET A 1 -6.15 -6.64 8.44
N LEU A 2 -5.84 -5.50 7.83
CA LEU A 2 -6.85 -4.59 7.25
C LEU A 2 -6.54 -4.16 5.80
N TRP A 3 -5.36 -4.49 5.26
CA TRP A 3 -4.91 -3.99 3.96
C TRP A 3 -5.38 -4.83 2.76
N ARG A 4 -5.56 -6.15 2.93
CA ARG A 4 -5.88 -7.08 1.82
C ARG A 4 -7.22 -6.76 1.12
N PRO A 5 -8.33 -6.55 1.83
CA PRO A 5 -9.60 -6.23 1.17
C PRO A 5 -9.56 -4.89 0.42
N ALA A 6 -8.92 -3.87 1.01
CA ALA A 6 -8.76 -2.57 0.37
C ALA A 6 -7.88 -2.64 -0.87
N PHE A 7 -6.81 -3.44 -0.84
CA PHE A 7 -5.93 -3.66 -1.99
C PHE A 7 -6.71 -4.32 -3.15
N ASN A 8 -7.44 -5.41 -2.88
CA ASN A 8 -8.19 -6.14 -3.91
C ASN A 8 -9.23 -5.26 -4.62
N VAL A 9 -9.96 -4.42 -3.89
CA VAL A 9 -10.99 -3.52 -4.47
C VAL A 9 -10.36 -2.41 -5.32
N LEU A 10 -9.14 -1.97 -4.97
CA LEU A 10 -8.47 -0.85 -5.63
C LEU A 10 -7.55 -1.28 -6.79
N GLU A 11 -7.15 -2.56 -6.84
CA GLU A 11 -6.23 -3.09 -7.85
C GLU A 11 -6.86 -3.08 -9.25
N GLU A 12 -8.20 -3.17 -9.33
CA GLU A 12 -8.94 -3.04 -10.58
C GLU A 12 -8.82 -1.62 -11.16
N GLY A 13 -8.06 -1.49 -12.25
CA GLY A 13 -7.94 -0.26 -13.04
C GLY A 13 -6.97 0.79 -12.50
N ARG A 14 -6.16 0.47 -11.48
CA ARG A 14 -5.16 1.40 -10.92
C ARG A 14 -3.84 0.68 -10.64
N THR A 15 -2.73 1.40 -10.82
CA THR A 15 -1.42 0.94 -10.34
C THR A 15 -1.34 1.21 -8.84
N LEU A 16 -1.33 0.16 -8.03
CA LEU A 16 -1.17 0.26 -6.59
C LEU A 16 0.27 0.03 -6.15
N LEU A 17 0.71 0.84 -5.18
CA LEU A 17 1.97 0.65 -4.49
C LEU A 17 1.69 0.23 -3.05
N LEU A 18 1.88 -1.05 -2.73
CA LEU A 18 1.83 -1.51 -1.34
C LEU A 18 3.17 -1.22 -0.66
N VAL A 19 3.15 -0.51 0.46
CA VAL A 19 4.37 -0.13 1.21
C VAL A 19 4.33 -0.73 2.61
N ASN A 20 5.48 -1.20 3.12
CA ASN A 20 5.57 -1.76 4.47
C ASN A 20 5.36 -0.66 5.53
N ALA A 21 4.32 -0.81 6.34
CA ALA A 21 4.00 0.10 7.44
C ALA A 21 5.10 0.19 8.51
N GLN A 22 5.98 -0.80 8.63
CA GLN A 22 7.13 -0.74 9.55
C GLN A 22 8.12 0.38 9.20
N HIS A 23 8.20 0.76 7.92
CA HIS A 23 9.03 1.91 7.49
C HIS A 23 8.35 3.25 7.80
N ILE A 24 7.05 3.23 8.07
CA ILE A 24 6.25 4.40 8.39
C ILE A 24 6.23 4.53 9.92
N LYS A 25 7.22 5.24 10.46
CA LYS A 25 7.37 5.41 11.91
C LYS A 25 6.12 6.12 12.49
N ALA A 26 5.52 5.51 13.51
CA ALA A 26 4.52 6.19 14.32
C ALA A 26 5.24 7.20 15.22
N VAL A 27 5.01 8.50 15.00
CA VAL A 27 5.50 9.55 15.89
C VAL A 27 4.42 9.80 16.94
N PRO A 28 4.67 9.48 18.24
CA PRO A 28 3.69 9.70 19.29
C PRO A 28 3.25 11.17 19.35
N GLY A 29 1.95 11.42 19.45
CA GLY A 29 1.38 12.75 19.68
C GLY A 29 1.29 13.68 18.47
N ARG A 30 1.71 13.27 17.26
CA ARG A 30 1.68 14.14 16.06
C ARG A 30 1.04 13.51 14.82
N LYS A 31 0.73 12.22 14.89
CA LYS A 31 0.32 11.40 13.76
C LYS A 31 -1.21 11.26 13.70
N THR A 32 -1.82 11.83 12.66
CA THR A 32 -3.23 11.60 12.32
C THR A 32 -3.28 10.85 10.99
N ASP A 33 -4.27 9.98 10.79
CA ASP A 33 -4.40 9.18 9.56
C ASP A 33 -4.42 10.05 8.29
N VAL A 34 -4.98 11.25 8.39
CA VAL A 34 -5.02 12.25 7.29
C VAL A 34 -3.62 12.76 6.95
N LYS A 35 -2.85 13.22 7.95
CA LYS A 35 -1.50 13.78 7.73
C LYS A 35 -0.53 12.72 7.22
N ASP A 36 -0.70 11.48 7.66
CA ASP A 36 0.07 10.35 7.14
C ASP A 36 -0.26 10.06 5.69
N SER A 37 -1.55 10.10 5.33
CA SER A 37 -1.99 9.87 3.96
C SER A 37 -1.46 10.96 3.03
N GLU A 38 -1.49 12.22 3.45
CA GLU A 38 -0.90 13.34 2.72
C GLU A 38 0.61 13.18 2.52
N TRP A 39 1.33 12.85 3.59
CA TRP A 39 2.78 12.65 3.52
C TRP A 39 3.17 11.46 2.65
N LEU A 40 2.45 10.33 2.76
CA LEU A 40 2.64 9.18 1.89
C LEU A 40 2.36 9.51 0.42
N ALA A 41 1.33 10.31 0.13
CA ALA A 41 1.02 10.74 -1.22
C ALA A 41 2.14 11.63 -1.81
N ASP A 42 2.74 12.49 -1.00
CA ASP A 42 3.88 13.31 -1.41
C ASP A 42 5.13 12.45 -1.72
N LEU A 43 5.46 11.50 -0.84
CA LEU A 43 6.54 10.55 -1.08
C LEU A 43 6.32 9.70 -2.35
N LEU A 44 5.06 9.31 -2.61
CA LEU A 44 4.70 8.59 -3.83
C LEU A 44 4.97 9.43 -5.07
N ARG A 45 4.57 10.70 -5.06
CA ARG A 45 4.80 11.64 -6.18
C ARG A 45 6.28 11.85 -6.47
N HIS A 46 7.10 11.88 -5.42
CA HIS A 46 8.56 12.00 -5.55
C HIS A 46 9.26 10.67 -5.85
N GLY A 47 8.55 9.54 -5.92
CA GLY A 47 9.15 8.23 -6.17
C GLY A 47 10.03 7.72 -5.02
N LEU A 48 9.85 8.26 -3.82
CA LEU A 48 10.65 7.94 -2.63
C LEU A 48 10.14 6.72 -1.85
N LEU A 49 9.02 6.15 -2.28
CA LEU A 49 8.44 4.96 -1.67
C LEU A 49 9.03 3.68 -2.27
N ARG A 50 9.39 2.75 -1.40
CA ARG A 50 9.82 1.41 -1.80
C ARG A 50 8.63 0.44 -1.78
N PRO A 51 8.24 -0.17 -2.92
CA PRO A 51 7.22 -1.20 -2.93
C PRO A 51 7.62 -2.41 -2.08
N SER A 52 6.64 -2.96 -1.37
CA SER A 52 6.68 -4.30 -0.82
C SER A 52 6.49 -5.33 -1.93
N PHE A 53 7.14 -6.48 -1.79
CA PHE A 53 6.91 -7.60 -2.68
C PHE A 53 5.53 -8.22 -2.42
N ILE A 54 4.71 -8.30 -3.46
CA ILE A 54 3.48 -9.08 -3.47
C ILE A 54 3.73 -10.27 -4.40
N PRO A 55 3.57 -11.51 -3.94
CA PRO A 55 3.70 -12.66 -4.82
C PRO A 55 2.66 -12.58 -5.94
N PRO A 56 3.03 -12.89 -7.19
CA PRO A 56 2.05 -12.95 -8.27
C PRO A 56 0.96 -13.97 -7.90
N PRO A 57 -0.27 -13.77 -8.39
CA PRO A 57 -1.31 -14.77 -8.20
C PRO A 57 -0.78 -16.13 -8.67
N PRO A 58 -1.06 -17.23 -7.92
CA PRO A 58 -0.59 -18.54 -8.29
C PRO A 58 -0.98 -18.83 -9.74
N SER A 59 0.02 -19.11 -10.57
CA SER A 59 -0.15 -19.43 -11.98
C SER A 59 -0.80 -20.81 -12.08
N GLY A 60 -2.11 -20.89 -11.90
CA GLY A 60 -2.86 -22.14 -11.99
C GLY A 60 -4.22 -22.06 -11.29
N SER A 61 -5.25 -22.41 -12.07
CA SER A 61 -6.65 -22.63 -11.69
C SER A 61 -7.53 -21.40 -11.42
N TYR A 62 -7.93 -20.71 -12.50
CA TYR A 62 -9.35 -20.52 -12.76
C TYR A 62 -9.69 -21.28 -14.04
N GLY A 63 -9.89 -22.58 -13.86
CA GLY A 63 -10.35 -23.50 -14.88
C GLY A 63 -11.37 -24.42 -14.24
N ILE A 64 -12.50 -23.83 -13.84
CA ILE A 64 -13.88 -24.36 -13.79
C ILE A 64 -14.79 -23.27 -13.22
#